data_AF-A0A961ZHD2-F1
#
_entry.id   AF-A0A961ZHD2-F1
#
_cell.length_a   1.000
_cell.length_b   1.000
_cell.length_c   1.000
_cell.angle_alpha   90.00
_cell.angle_beta   90.00
_cell.angle_gamma   90.00
#
_symmetry.space_group_name_H-M   'P 1'
#
loop_
_entity.id
_entity.type
_entity.pdbx_description
1 polymer ?
#
loop_
_entity_poly.entity_id
_entity_poly.type
_entity_poly.pdbx_seq_one_letter_code
_entity_poly.pdbx_strand_id
1 'polypeptide(L)'
;MPSRTHAHFVPPTTDHRQFDAAHISENELAVLELLLRNPIGFFPPLIVQFVMRLESKGLAIFRDDSWHVTRRGIAAAGRTLH
;
A
#
# COMPACT_ATOMS: atom_id res chain seq x y z
N MET A 1 23.04 -49.85 -6.09
CA MET A 1 21.79 -49.40 -5.44
C MET A 1 21.79 -47.87 -5.46
N PRO A 2 20.83 -47.19 -6.14
CA PRO A 2 20.91 -45.76 -6.35
C PRO A 2 20.23 -44.92 -5.26
N SER A 3 20.92 -43.85 -4.88
CA SER A 3 20.43 -42.48 -4.63
C SER A 3 19.28 -42.26 -3.65
N ARG A 4 19.62 -42.05 -2.37
CA ARG A 4 18.80 -41.27 -1.43
C ARG A 4 19.19 -39.80 -1.53
N THR A 5 18.69 -39.12 -2.57
CA THR A 5 18.75 -37.65 -2.63
C THR A 5 17.82 -37.12 -1.55
N HIS A 6 18.39 -36.70 -0.42
CA HIS A 6 17.70 -35.85 0.55
C HIS A 6 17.28 -34.59 -0.20
N ALA A 7 15.98 -34.42 -0.44
CA ALA A 7 15.43 -33.16 -0.87
C ALA A 7 15.76 -32.15 0.23
N HIS A 8 16.76 -31.30 -0.01
CA HIS A 8 17.02 -30.12 0.78
C HIS A 8 15.77 -29.25 0.64
N PHE A 9 14.90 -29.31 1.66
CA PHE A 9 13.77 -28.41 1.79
C PHE A 9 14.36 -27.03 2.07
N VAL A 10 14.62 -26.28 1.00
CA VAL A 10 14.87 -24.85 1.11
C VAL A 10 13.55 -24.27 1.58
N PRO A 11 13.41 -23.75 2.81
CA PRO A 11 12.23 -22.97 3.12
C PRO A 11 12.19 -21.86 2.07
N PRO A 12 11.04 -21.53 1.46
CA PRO A 12 10.95 -20.26 0.80
C PRO A 12 11.29 -19.25 1.89
N THR A 13 12.49 -18.67 1.82
CA THR A 13 12.76 -17.39 2.45
C THR A 13 11.64 -16.53 1.91
N THR A 14 10.61 -16.43 2.76
CA THR A 14 9.58 -15.43 2.65
C THR A 14 10.40 -14.17 2.85
N ASP A 15 10.94 -13.69 1.74
CA ASP A 15 11.49 -12.36 1.61
C ASP A 15 10.36 -11.51 2.15
N HIS A 16 10.58 -11.05 3.37
CA HIS A 16 9.64 -10.27 4.13
C HIS A 16 9.44 -9.05 3.28
N ARG A 17 8.39 -9.08 2.44
CA ARG A 17 7.95 -8.04 1.51
C ARG A 17 8.59 -6.76 1.97
N GLN A 18 9.75 -6.45 1.39
CA GLN A 18 10.45 -5.24 1.72
C GLN A 18 9.41 -4.18 1.38
N PHE A 19 8.86 -3.60 2.42
CA PHE A 19 7.71 -2.74 2.30
C PHE A 19 8.27 -1.49 1.69
N ASP A 20 8.30 -1.46 0.36
CA ASP A 20 8.74 -0.36 -0.46
C ASP A 20 7.74 0.77 -0.28
N ALA A 21 7.84 1.43 0.87
CA ALA A 21 7.28 2.75 1.10
C ALA A 21 7.87 3.79 0.10
N ALA A 22 8.83 3.38 -0.74
CA ALA A 22 9.45 4.19 -1.77
C ALA A 22 8.73 4.16 -3.14
N HIS A 23 7.80 3.21 -3.39
CA HIS A 23 7.06 3.17 -4.67
C HIS A 23 5.58 3.52 -4.47
N ILE A 24 5.31 4.82 -4.34
CA ILE A 24 3.98 5.38 -4.51
C ILE A 24 3.91 5.88 -5.95
N SER A 25 3.02 5.30 -6.75
CA SER A 25 2.78 5.77 -8.11
C SER A 25 2.12 7.15 -8.10
N GLU A 26 2.30 7.92 -9.18
CA GLU A 26 1.69 9.24 -9.33
C GLU A 26 0.16 9.20 -9.14
N ASN A 27 -0.49 8.13 -9.62
CA ASN A 27 -1.92 7.89 -9.42
C ASN A 27 -2.29 7.67 -7.94
N GLU A 28 -1.47 6.92 -7.19
CA GLU A 28 -1.69 6.71 -5.76
C GLU A 28 -1.48 8.00 -4.97
N LEU A 29 -0.50 8.82 -5.37
CA LEU A 29 -0.29 10.14 -4.77
C LEU A 29 -1.48 11.06 -5.02
N ALA A 30 -1.99 11.13 -6.26
CA ALA A 30 -3.15 11.93 -6.60
C ALA A 30 -4.40 11.51 -5.80
N VAL A 31 -4.59 10.19 -5.61
CA VAL A 31 -5.69 9.66 -4.78
C VAL A 31 -5.45 9.97 -3.29
N LEU A 32 -4.22 9.90 -2.81
CA LEU A 32 -3.86 10.26 -1.43
C LEU A 32 -4.14 11.75 -1.15
N GLU A 33 -3.83 12.64 -2.09
CA GLU A 33 -4.19 14.05 -2.03
C GLU A 33 -5.70 14.28 -2.09
N LEU A 34 -6.40 13.52 -2.93
CA LEU A 34 -7.86 13.57 -3.02
C LEU A 34 -8.50 13.18 -1.67
N LEU A 35 -7.98 12.14 -1.02
CA LEU A 35 -8.41 11.72 0.32
C LEU A 35 -8.14 12.77 1.39
N LEU A 36 -7.01 13.48 1.32
CA LEU A 36 -6.71 14.59 2.25
C LEU A 36 -7.71 15.74 2.10
N ARG A 37 -8.13 16.04 0.87
CA ARG A 37 -9.09 17.11 0.57
C ARG A 37 -10.54 16.68 0.80
N ASN A 38 -10.84 15.39 0.66
CA ASN A 38 -12.20 14.87 0.69
C ASN A 38 -12.25 13.47 1.34
N PRO A 39 -12.26 13.39 2.68
CA PRO A 39 -12.24 12.12 3.42
C PRO A 39 -13.56 11.35 3.35
N ILE A 40 -14.65 12.01 2.93
CA ILE A 40 -16.00 11.47 2.86
C ILE A 40 -16.41 11.45 1.38
N GLY A 41 -16.07 10.38 0.67
CA GLY A 41 -16.23 10.32 -0.77
C GLY A 41 -16.77 8.98 -1.26
N PHE A 42 -17.87 9.02 -2.02
CA PHE A 42 -18.20 7.95 -2.95
C PHE A 42 -17.20 8.03 -4.11
N PHE A 43 -16.22 7.15 -4.10
CA PHE A 43 -15.19 7.11 -5.13
C PHE A 43 -15.65 6.28 -6.33
N PRO A 44 -15.31 6.68 -7.57
CA PRO A 44 -15.45 5.82 -8.73
C PRO A 44 -14.73 4.48 -8.49
N PRO A 45 -15.22 3.34 -9.03
CA PRO A 45 -14.62 2.02 -8.80
C PRO A 45 -13.11 1.95 -9.13
N LEU A 46 -12.68 2.74 -10.13
CA LEU A 46 -11.26 2.85 -10.50
C LEU A 46 -10.42 3.48 -9.38
N ILE A 47 -10.95 4.50 -8.68
CA ILE A 47 -10.28 5.13 -7.55
C ILE A 47 -10.28 4.22 -6.32
N VAL A 48 -11.35 3.44 -6.11
CA VAL A 48 -11.43 2.48 -5.00
C VAL A 48 -10.25 1.49 -5.01
N GLN A 49 -9.79 1.03 -6.18
CA GLN A 49 -8.62 0.16 -6.25
C GLN A 49 -7.33 0.83 -5.73
N PHE A 50 -7.16 2.13 -6.01
CA PHE A 50 -6.02 2.89 -5.49
C PHE A 50 -6.17 3.16 -3.99
N VAL A 51 -7.37 3.47 -3.52
CA VAL A 51 -7.64 3.68 -2.09
C VAL A 51 -7.37 2.39 -1.28
N MET A 52 -7.82 1.24 -1.76
CA MET A 52 -7.51 -0.07 -1.16
C MET A 52 -6.00 -0.38 -1.18
N ARG A 53 -5.28 0.06 -2.22
CA ARG A 53 -3.82 -0.08 -2.29
C ARG A 53 -3.12 0.83 -1.29
N LEU A 54 -3.60 2.06 -1.10
CA LEU A 54 -3.12 2.98 -0.07
C LEU A 54 -3.40 2.44 1.34
N GLU A 55 -4.53 1.78 1.55
CA GLU A 55 -4.86 1.09 2.79
C GLU A 55 -3.91 -0.09 3.05
N SER A 56 -3.69 -0.93 2.04
CA SER A 56 -2.72 -2.03 2.10
C SER A 56 -1.30 -1.55 2.40
N LYS A 57 -0.96 -0.33 1.95
CA LYS A 57 0.29 0.37 2.23
C LYS A 57 0.29 1.12 3.59
N GLY A 58 -0.79 1.06 4.36
CA GLY A 58 -0.92 1.75 5.64
C GLY A 58 -0.83 3.28 5.52
N LEU A 59 -1.09 3.82 4.33
CA LEU A 59 -1.11 5.25 4.02
C LEU A 59 -2.50 5.85 4.21
N ALA A 60 -3.54 5.02 4.07
CA ALA A 60 -4.92 5.34 4.40
C ALA A 60 -5.51 4.26 5.33
N ILE A 61 -6.60 4.60 6.02
CA ILE A 61 -7.39 3.67 6.84
C ILE A 61 -8.86 4.04 6.72
N PHE A 62 -9.73 3.05 6.57
CA PHE A 62 -11.17 3.26 6.64
C PHE A 62 -11.62 3.15 8.11
N ARG A 63 -12.21 4.21 8.65
CA ARG A 63 -12.75 4.25 10.01
C ARG A 63 -13.97 5.16 10.07
N ASP A 64 -14.96 4.81 10.89
CA ASP A 64 -16.15 5.64 11.11
C ASP A 64 -16.86 6.03 9.79
N ASP A 65 -17.00 5.05 8.89
CA ASP A 65 -17.58 5.19 7.53
C ASP A 65 -16.87 6.21 6.62
N SER A 66 -15.62 6.56 6.93
CA SER A 66 -14.84 7.52 6.15
C SER A 66 -13.37 7.11 5.98
N TRP A 67 -12.73 7.65 4.95
CA TRP A 67 -11.33 7.37 4.70
C TRP A 67 -10.45 8.43 5.38
N HIS A 68 -9.53 7.96 6.21
CA HIS A 68 -8.55 8.80 6.89
C HIS A 68 -7.15 8.52 6.35
N VAL A 69 -6.41 9.57 6.07
CA VAL A 69 -5.00 9.46 5.70
C VAL A 69 -4.15 9.34 6.97
N THR A 70 -3.28 8.33 7.02
CA THR A 70 -2.41 8.11 8.19
C THR A 70 -1.26 9.13 8.21
N ARG A 71 -0.54 9.23 9.33
CA ARG A 71 0.70 10.05 9.39
C ARG A 71 1.72 9.65 8.33
N ARG A 72 1.79 8.36 7.97
CA ARG A 72 2.66 7.85 6.89
C ARG A 72 2.19 8.33 5.53
N GLY A 73 0.88 8.34 5.28
CA GLY A 73 0.27 8.91 4.08
C GLY A 73 0.56 10.41 3.92
N ILE A 74 0.42 11.18 5.00
CA ILE A 74 0.73 12.62 4.99
C ILE A 74 2.22 12.84 4.67
N ALA A 75 3.12 12.09 5.31
CA ALA A 75 4.57 12.20 5.05
C ALA A 75 4.95 11.77 3.62
N ALA A 76 4.24 10.78 3.07
CA ALA A 76 4.37 10.36 1.68
C ALA A 76 3.91 11.45 0.70
N ALA A 77 2.76 12.07 0.96
CA ALA A 77 2.24 13.16 0.14
C ALA A 77 3.12 14.42 0.20
N GLY A 78 3.65 14.74 1.38
CA GLY A 78 4.52 15.90 1.58
C GLY A 78 5.92 15.78 0.97
N ARG A 79 6.39 14.56 0.67
CA ARG A 79 7.71 14.34 0.07
C ARG A 79 7.80 14.68 -1.42
N THR A 80 6.68 14.87 -2.10
CA THR A 80 6.64 15.13 -3.55
C THR A 80 6.57 16.62 -3.92
N LEU A 81 6.47 17.51 -2.94
CA LEU A 81 6.34 18.97 -3.15
C LEU A 81 7.68 19.75 -3.08
N HIS A 82 8.82 19.07 -3.21
CA HIS A 82 10.15 19.67 -3.05
C HIS A 82 11.03 19.54 -4.30
#